data_AF-A0A327ZPP6-F1
#
_entry.id   AF-A0A327ZPP6-F1
#
_cell.length_a   1.000
_cell.length_b   1.000
_cell.length_c   1.000
_cell.angle_alpha   90.00
_cell.angle_beta   90.00
_cell.angle_gamma   90.00
#
_symmetry.space_group_name_H-M   'P 1'
#
loop_
_entity.id
_entity.type
_entity.pdbx_description
1 polymer ?
#
loop_
_entity_poly.entity_id
_entity_poly.type
_entity_poly.pdbx_seq_one_letter_code
_entity_poly.pdbx_strand_id
1 'polypeptide(L)'
;MKDKASTRKVLAEINYPVRYKRFSKIFKRIKKSERRFFIKLLKVICKDIKNKELIHFATYSHINLNQHGLFILLDDRISMVHSKMKSKRIYYEVIKYADIVNIDFEPDTEGEYGELFFKYKRKKLSEKSVTLRMIKSKDLPEIVEFIRIKMSETI
;
A
#
# COMPACT_ATOMS: atom_id res chain seq x y z
N MET A 1 13.70 22.33 16.54
CA MET A 1 13.90 21.25 15.54
C MET A 1 12.53 20.60 15.31
N LYS A 2 11.92 20.64 14.12
CA LYS A 2 10.58 20.03 13.93
C LYS A 2 10.69 18.51 14.15
N ASP A 3 9.91 17.99 15.09
CA ASP A 3 9.85 16.54 15.33
C ASP A 3 9.35 15.84 14.07
N LYS A 4 10.10 14.81 13.68
CA LYS A 4 9.77 14.02 12.51
C LYS A 4 8.60 13.09 12.83
N ALA A 5 7.64 13.03 11.92
CA ALA A 5 6.40 12.29 12.11
C ALA A 5 6.57 10.77 11.90
N SER A 6 5.58 10.00 12.36
CA SER A 6 5.47 8.57 12.05
C SER A 6 5.18 8.35 10.56
N THR A 7 5.45 7.13 10.07
CA THR A 7 5.20 6.75 8.68
C THR A 7 3.74 6.97 8.28
N ARG A 8 2.80 6.54 9.14
CA ARG A 8 1.35 6.76 8.93
C ARG A 8 1.01 8.23 8.77
N LYS A 9 1.49 9.08 9.68
CA LYS A 9 1.22 10.52 9.64
C LYS A 9 1.82 11.16 8.39
N VAL A 10 3.04 10.80 8.01
CA VAL A 10 3.67 11.32 6.79
C VAL A 10 2.89 10.91 5.53
N LEU A 11 2.38 9.68 5.45
CA LEU A 11 1.58 9.21 4.31
C LEU A 11 0.22 9.90 4.22
N ALA A 12 -0.43 10.17 5.36
CA ALA A 12 -1.73 10.85 5.42
C ALA A 12 -1.65 12.34 5.08
N GLU A 13 -0.47 12.96 5.18
CA GLU A 13 -0.24 14.38 4.83
C GLU A 13 0.15 14.57 3.35
N ILE A 14 0.07 13.53 2.51
CA ILE A 14 0.40 13.61 1.09
C ILE A 14 -0.84 13.99 0.31
N ASN A 15 -0.72 15.02 -0.52
CA ASN A 15 -1.71 15.33 -1.54
C ASN A 15 -1.48 14.39 -2.72
N TYR A 16 -2.41 13.45 -2.90
CA TYR A 16 -2.41 12.52 -4.03
C TYR A 16 -3.23 13.10 -5.22
N PRO A 17 -2.96 12.68 -6.47
CA PRO A 17 -1.87 11.79 -6.88
C PRO A 17 -0.50 12.50 -6.86
N VAL A 18 0.57 11.72 -6.65
CA VAL A 18 1.94 12.24 -6.59
C VAL A 18 2.91 11.40 -7.43
N ARG A 19 3.82 12.04 -8.15
CA ARG A 19 4.87 11.31 -8.89
C ARG A 19 5.77 10.53 -7.94
N TYR A 20 6.18 9.32 -8.32
CA TYR A 20 7.06 8.47 -7.52
C TYR A 20 8.37 9.15 -7.13
N LYS A 21 8.96 9.98 -7.99
CA LYS A 21 10.17 10.77 -7.64
C LYS A 21 9.96 11.72 -6.45
N ARG A 22 8.74 12.24 -6.24
CA ARG A 22 8.39 13.07 -5.09
C ARG A 22 8.01 12.19 -3.90
N PHE A 23 7.21 11.16 -4.12
CA PHE A 23 6.84 10.18 -3.10
C PHE A 23 8.07 9.56 -2.43
N SER A 24 9.05 9.10 -3.21
CA SER A 24 10.29 8.54 -2.69
C SER A 24 11.13 9.54 -1.88
N LYS A 25 10.84 10.84 -1.86
CA LYS A 25 11.56 11.81 -1.00
C LYS A 25 10.89 12.03 0.35
N ILE A 26 9.63 11.59 0.54
CA ILE A 26 8.85 11.83 1.76
C ILE A 26 9.48 11.16 2.99
N PHE A 27 10.23 10.06 2.82
CA PHE A 27 10.82 9.34 3.97
C PHE A 27 11.82 10.19 4.76
N LYS A 28 12.32 11.29 4.16
CA LYS A 28 13.14 12.27 4.88
C LYS A 28 12.37 12.95 6.02
N ARG A 29 11.03 13.02 5.94
CA ARG A 29 10.11 13.51 6.98
C ARG A 29 9.79 12.47 8.05
N ILE A 30 10.02 11.18 7.79
CA ILE A 30 9.78 10.08 8.75
C ILE A 30 10.86 10.06 9.83
N LYS A 31 10.48 9.81 11.08
CA LYS A 31 11.39 9.67 12.23
C LYS A 31 12.45 8.59 12.01
N LYS A 32 13.65 8.78 12.58
CA LYS A 32 14.81 7.92 12.32
C LYS A 32 14.56 6.44 12.66
N SER A 33 13.78 6.16 13.71
CA SER A 33 13.48 4.80 14.17
C SER A 33 12.71 3.97 13.14
N GLU A 34 11.79 4.57 12.39
CA GLU A 34 10.99 3.89 11.35
C GLU A 34 11.63 3.96 9.96
N ARG A 35 12.47 4.99 9.73
CA ARG A 35 13.03 5.27 8.40
C ARG A 35 13.81 4.11 7.80
N ARG A 36 14.64 3.40 8.58
CA ARG A 36 15.45 2.27 8.06
C ARG A 36 14.57 1.18 7.49
N PHE A 37 13.47 0.88 8.18
CA PHE A 37 12.49 -0.09 7.74
C PHE A 37 11.80 0.36 6.44
N PHE A 38 11.37 1.62 6.37
CA PHE A 38 10.72 2.13 5.17
C PHE A 38 11.66 2.21 3.95
N ILE A 39 12.93 2.61 4.14
CA ILE A 39 13.94 2.60 3.07
C ILE A 39 14.12 1.18 2.53
N LYS A 40 14.15 0.17 3.42
CA LYS A 40 14.22 -1.23 3.01
C LYS A 40 13.07 -1.61 2.07
N LEU A 41 11.84 -1.19 2.39
CA LEU A 41 10.67 -1.44 1.54
C LEU A 41 10.74 -0.69 0.21
N LEU A 42 11.08 0.60 0.22
CA LEU A 42 11.19 1.41 -0.99
C LEU A 42 12.25 0.89 -1.98
N LYS A 43 13.36 0.34 -1.47
CA LYS A 43 14.39 -0.28 -2.32
C LYS A 43 13.89 -1.45 -3.15
N VAL A 44 12.81 -2.10 -2.73
CA VAL A 44 12.17 -3.16 -3.52
C VAL A 44 11.23 -2.53 -4.53
N ILE A 45 10.33 -1.65 -4.06
CA ILE A 45 9.34 -1.00 -4.92
C ILE A 45 9.99 -0.20 -6.07
N CYS A 46 11.15 0.44 -5.84
CA CYS A 46 11.82 1.27 -6.84
C CYS A 46 12.31 0.48 -8.07
N LYS A 47 12.35 -0.86 -7.99
CA LYS A 47 12.68 -1.71 -9.14
C LYS A 47 11.55 -1.73 -10.16
N ASP A 48 10.31 -1.58 -9.70
CA ASP A 48 9.11 -1.79 -10.49
C ASP A 48 8.34 -0.49 -10.74
N ILE A 49 8.51 0.55 -9.94
CA ILE A 49 7.89 1.88 -10.16
C ILE A 49 8.90 2.86 -10.75
N LYS A 50 8.63 3.34 -11.98
CA LYS A 50 9.43 4.38 -12.63
C LYS A 50 9.19 5.75 -12.00
N ASN A 51 10.20 6.61 -12.05
CA ASN A 51 10.18 7.95 -11.44
C ASN A 51 9.01 8.86 -11.86
N LYS A 52 8.47 8.66 -13.08
CA LYS A 52 7.39 9.47 -13.65
C LYS A 52 5.99 8.92 -13.33
N GLU A 53 5.89 7.67 -12.87
CA GLU A 53 4.61 7.06 -12.53
C GLU A 53 3.94 7.78 -11.36
N LEU A 54 2.60 7.81 -11.39
CA LEU A 54 1.77 8.41 -10.36
C LEU A 54 1.40 7.38 -9.31
N ILE A 55 1.52 7.77 -8.05
CA ILE A 55 0.92 7.09 -6.92
C ILE A 55 -0.37 7.82 -6.62
N HIS A 56 -1.49 7.11 -6.74
CA HIS A 56 -2.83 7.62 -6.48
C HIS A 56 -3.20 7.51 -5.00
N PHE A 57 -2.62 6.54 -4.30
CA PHE A 57 -2.79 6.40 -2.87
C PHE A 57 -1.68 5.54 -2.29
N ALA A 58 -1.28 5.79 -1.05
CA ALA A 58 -0.44 4.86 -0.30
C ALA A 58 -0.79 4.89 1.18
N THR A 59 -0.93 3.71 1.76
CA THR A 59 -1.19 3.55 3.19
C THR A 59 -0.25 2.52 3.80
N TYR A 60 -0.08 2.64 5.11
CA TYR A 60 0.64 1.65 5.88
C TYR A 60 -0.34 0.57 6.34
N SER A 61 -0.04 -0.69 6.05
CA SER A 61 -0.95 -1.81 6.29
C SER A 61 -0.22 -3.05 6.79
N HIS A 62 -0.98 -4.00 7.34
CA HIS A 62 -0.49 -5.27 7.86
C HIS A 62 -1.09 -6.43 7.05
N ILE A 63 -0.25 -7.35 6.57
CA ILE A 63 -0.73 -8.60 5.95
C ILE A 63 -0.98 -9.71 6.99
N ASN A 64 -0.31 -9.62 8.14
CA ASN A 64 -0.52 -10.43 9.33
C ASN A 64 0.06 -9.71 10.55
N LEU A 65 -0.05 -10.33 11.73
CA LEU A 65 0.39 -9.76 13.02
C LEU A 65 1.82 -9.21 13.00
N ASN A 66 2.73 -9.83 12.24
CA ASN A 66 4.15 -9.54 12.31
C ASN A 66 4.72 -8.89 11.05
N GLN A 67 3.96 -8.84 9.96
CA GLN A 67 4.40 -8.29 8.68
C GLN A 67 3.57 -7.07 8.32
N HIS A 68 4.25 -5.93 8.30
CA HIS A 68 3.70 -4.63 8.02
C HIS A 68 4.49 -3.94 6.92
N GLY A 69 3.93 -2.91 6.32
CA GLY A 69 4.57 -2.21 5.23
C GLY A 69 3.60 -1.32 4.49
N LEU A 70 3.61 -1.38 3.16
CA LEU A 70 2.88 -0.45 2.32
C LEU A 70 1.96 -1.17 1.35
N PHE A 71 0.80 -0.58 1.20
CA PHE A 71 -0.12 -0.80 0.10
C PHE A 71 -0.16 0.48 -0.74
N ILE A 72 0.11 0.36 -2.03
CA ILE A 72 0.27 1.49 -2.94
C ILE A 72 -0.61 1.26 -4.16
N LEU A 73 -1.44 2.25 -4.48
CA LEU A 73 -2.23 2.29 -5.71
C LEU A 73 -1.49 3.10 -6.77
N LEU A 74 -1.17 2.46 -7.89
CA LEU A 74 -0.71 3.11 -9.11
C LEU A 74 -1.83 3.13 -10.14
N ASP A 75 -1.56 3.72 -11.29
CA ASP A 75 -2.54 3.89 -12.36
C ASP A 75 -2.99 2.56 -13.00
N ASP A 76 -2.07 1.58 -13.10
CA ASP A 76 -2.28 0.29 -13.78
C ASP A 76 -2.22 -0.95 -12.85
N ARG A 77 -1.74 -0.77 -11.62
CA ARG A 77 -1.52 -1.87 -10.67
C ARG A 77 -1.50 -1.43 -9.22
N ILE A 78 -1.67 -2.41 -8.35
CA ILE A 78 -1.40 -2.33 -6.92
C ILE A 78 0.02 -2.83 -6.68
N SER A 79 0.76 -2.14 -5.81
CA SER A 79 2.04 -2.62 -5.27
C SER A 79 1.94 -2.81 -3.77
N MET A 80 2.25 -4.03 -3.33
CA MET A 80 2.27 -4.41 -1.92
C MET A 80 3.67 -4.80 -1.50
N VAL A 81 4.15 -4.18 -0.41
CA VAL A 81 5.46 -4.52 0.15
C VAL A 81 5.37 -4.60 1.67
N HIS A 82 5.68 -5.76 2.24
CA HIS A 82 5.54 -6.00 3.68
C HIS A 82 6.74 -6.77 4.20
N SER A 83 7.09 -6.54 5.46
CA SER A 83 8.22 -7.21 6.09
C SER A 83 8.06 -7.22 7.61
N LYS A 84 8.71 -8.18 8.27
CA LYS A 84 9.01 -8.06 9.70
C LYS A 84 10.15 -7.03 9.88
N MET A 85 10.16 -6.24 10.96
CA MET A 85 11.17 -5.19 11.17
C MET A 85 12.61 -5.71 11.11
N LYS A 86 12.89 -6.84 11.77
CA LYS A 86 14.24 -7.43 11.89
C LYS A 86 14.59 -8.44 10.79
N SER A 87 13.63 -8.83 9.95
CA SER A 87 13.88 -9.84 8.91
C SER A 87 14.61 -9.23 7.72
N LYS A 88 15.40 -10.02 6.99
CA LYS A 88 15.90 -9.67 5.65
C LYS A 88 14.87 -9.94 4.55
N ARG A 89 13.97 -10.92 4.75
CA ARG A 89 12.93 -11.28 3.78
C ARG A 89 11.92 -10.14 3.63
N ILE A 90 11.50 -9.91 2.40
CA ILE A 90 10.50 -8.89 2.03
C ILE A 90 9.44 -9.62 1.21
N TYR A 91 8.20 -9.51 1.64
CA TYR A 91 7.06 -9.91 0.87
C TYR A 91 6.76 -8.78 -0.11
N TYR A 92 6.75 -9.08 -1.41
CA TYR A 92 6.52 -8.10 -2.45
C TYR A 92 5.62 -8.68 -3.51
N GLU A 93 4.54 -7.98 -3.83
CA GLU A 93 3.60 -8.36 -4.87
C GLU A 93 3.20 -7.15 -5.72
N VAL A 94 3.04 -7.41 -7.00
CA VAL A 94 2.47 -6.49 -7.98
C VAL A 94 1.23 -7.15 -8.55
N ILE A 95 0.10 -6.47 -8.45
CA ILE A 95 -1.21 -7.03 -8.79
C ILE A 95 -1.86 -6.09 -9.78
N LYS A 96 -2.09 -6.55 -11.01
CA LYS A 96 -2.80 -5.75 -12.01
C LYS A 96 -4.28 -5.70 -11.65
N TYR A 97 -4.94 -4.58 -11.96
CA TYR A 97 -6.38 -4.46 -11.71
C TYR A 97 -7.20 -5.51 -12.48
N ALA A 98 -6.79 -5.85 -13.70
CA ALA A 98 -7.40 -6.91 -14.51
C ALA A 98 -7.33 -8.31 -13.87
N ASP A 99 -6.40 -8.55 -12.93
CA ASP A 99 -6.28 -9.83 -12.25
C ASP A 99 -7.15 -9.89 -10.97
N ILE A 100 -7.73 -8.77 -10.53
CA ILE A 100 -8.57 -8.73 -9.33
C ILE A 100 -9.93 -9.35 -9.66
N VAL A 101 -10.35 -10.31 -8.83
CA VAL A 101 -11.62 -11.03 -8.97
C VAL A 101 -12.69 -10.41 -8.10
N ASN A 102 -12.33 -10.05 -6.87
CA ASN A 102 -13.23 -9.42 -5.93
C ASN A 102 -12.46 -8.51 -4.97
N ILE A 103 -13.10 -7.45 -4.53
CA ILE A 103 -12.59 -6.54 -3.51
C ILE A 103 -13.75 -6.02 -2.64
N ASP A 104 -13.51 -6.06 -1.34
CA ASP A 104 -14.44 -5.62 -0.31
C ASP A 104 -13.69 -5.07 0.91
N PHE A 105 -14.41 -4.49 1.85
CA PHE A 105 -13.83 -3.92 3.06
C PHE A 105 -14.75 -4.05 4.26
N GLU A 106 -14.16 -4.05 5.44
CA GLU A 106 -14.88 -3.98 6.71
C GLU A 106 -14.27 -2.83 7.52
N PRO A 107 -15.00 -1.71 7.70
CA PRO A 107 -14.56 -0.66 8.59
C PRO A 107 -14.68 -1.13 10.04
N ASP A 108 -13.70 -0.77 10.86
CA ASP A 108 -13.84 -0.91 12.31
C ASP A 108 -14.84 0.16 12.79
N THR A 109 -15.97 -0.27 13.35
CA THR A 109 -17.05 0.60 13.81
C THR A 109 -16.77 1.25 15.17
N GLU A 110 -15.83 0.69 15.93
CA GLU A 110 -15.45 1.19 17.27
C GLU A 110 -14.07 1.85 17.27
N GLY A 111 -13.23 1.57 16.27
CA GLY A 111 -11.86 2.09 16.14
C GLY A 111 -11.59 2.89 14.86
N GLU A 112 -10.32 3.28 14.70
CA GLU A 112 -9.88 4.13 13.56
C GLU A 112 -9.51 3.29 12.31
N TYR A 113 -9.31 1.97 12.46
CA TYR A 113 -8.69 1.15 11.41
C TYR A 113 -9.45 -0.13 11.11
N GLY A 114 -9.88 -0.28 9.87
CA GLY A 114 -10.52 -1.49 9.37
C GLY A 114 -9.62 -2.40 8.52
N GLU A 115 -10.28 -3.27 7.79
CA GLU A 115 -9.69 -4.30 6.95
C GLU A 115 -10.15 -4.16 5.48
N LEU A 116 -9.22 -4.45 4.55
CA LEU A 116 -9.47 -4.56 3.12
C LEU A 116 -9.27 -6.01 2.71
N PHE A 117 -10.25 -6.58 2.02
CA PHE A 117 -10.23 -7.93 1.51
C PHE A 117 -10.19 -7.88 -0.01
N PHE A 118 -9.27 -8.59 -0.63
CA PHE A 118 -9.34 -8.77 -2.07
C PHE A 118 -8.79 -10.13 -2.51
N LYS A 119 -9.35 -10.61 -3.61
CA LYS A 119 -9.01 -11.88 -4.25
C LYS A 119 -8.52 -11.59 -5.65
N TYR A 120 -7.41 -12.20 -6.05
CA TYR A 120 -6.84 -11.98 -7.38
C TYR A 120 -6.27 -13.26 -7.98
N LYS A 121 -6.26 -13.31 -9.32
CA LYS A 121 -5.70 -14.39 -10.12
C LYS A 121 -4.18 -14.30 -10.11
N ARG A 122 -3.53 -15.45 -9.90
CA ARG A 122 -2.07 -15.56 -10.01
C ARG A 122 -1.73 -16.23 -11.33
N LYS A 123 -0.66 -15.76 -11.99
CA LYS A 123 -0.18 -16.36 -13.24
C LYS A 123 0.12 -17.85 -13.02
N LYS A 124 -0.66 -18.72 -13.66
CA LYS A 124 -0.55 -20.20 -13.60
C LYS A 124 -0.75 -20.82 -12.22
N LEU A 125 -1.43 -20.14 -11.31
CA LEU A 125 -1.73 -20.65 -9.97
C LEU A 125 -3.19 -20.39 -9.62
N SER A 126 -3.67 -21.06 -8.57
CA SER A 126 -4.97 -20.75 -7.98
C SER A 126 -5.04 -19.29 -7.54
N GLU A 127 -6.27 -18.77 -7.55
CA GLU A 127 -6.60 -17.48 -6.98
C GLU A 127 -6.09 -17.36 -5.54
N LYS A 128 -5.72 -16.14 -5.15
CA LYS A 128 -5.21 -15.85 -3.83
C LYS A 128 -6.07 -14.78 -3.18
N SER A 129 -6.51 -15.08 -1.96
CA SER A 129 -7.17 -14.12 -1.08
C SER A 129 -6.14 -13.44 -0.19
N VAL A 130 -6.31 -12.14 0.02
CA VAL A 130 -5.47 -11.33 0.90
C VAL A 130 -6.37 -10.45 1.77
N THR A 131 -6.03 -10.39 3.06
CA THR A 131 -6.59 -9.44 4.01
C THR A 131 -5.50 -8.45 4.41
N LEU A 132 -5.74 -7.17 4.16
CA LEU A 132 -4.91 -6.07 4.63
C LEU A 132 -5.59 -5.39 5.80
N ARG A 133 -4.88 -5.34 6.92
CA ARG A 133 -5.37 -4.75 8.16
C ARG A 133 -4.74 -3.41 8.42
N MET A 134 -5.31 -2.71 9.39
CA MET A 134 -4.79 -1.45 9.90
C MET A 134 -4.79 -0.33 8.85
N ILE A 135 -5.78 -0.31 7.97
CA ILE A 135 -6.04 0.78 7.02
C ILE A 135 -7.09 1.69 7.66
N LYS A 136 -6.96 3.02 7.55
CA LYS A 136 -7.93 3.91 8.18
C LYS A 136 -9.33 3.63 7.63
N SER A 137 -10.31 3.43 8.51
CA SER A 137 -11.68 3.05 8.11
C SER A 137 -12.27 4.05 7.11
N LYS A 138 -12.00 5.35 7.29
CA LYS A 138 -12.46 6.41 6.39
C LYS A 138 -11.87 6.38 4.97
N ASP A 139 -10.70 5.75 4.79
CA ASP A 139 -10.04 5.68 3.48
C ASP A 139 -10.50 4.44 2.69
N LEU A 140 -11.09 3.44 3.37
CA LEU A 140 -11.49 2.16 2.75
C LEU A 140 -12.50 2.32 1.60
N PRO A 141 -13.58 3.12 1.73
CA PRO A 141 -14.54 3.28 0.63
C PRO A 141 -13.88 3.82 -0.64
N GLU A 142 -13.06 4.87 -0.52
CA GLU A 142 -12.38 5.50 -1.65
C GLU A 142 -11.36 4.56 -2.30
N ILE A 143 -10.62 3.76 -1.50
CA ILE A 143 -9.71 2.73 -2.01
C ILE A 143 -10.47 1.70 -2.85
N VAL A 144 -11.59 1.19 -2.31
CA VAL A 144 -12.37 0.14 -2.99
C VAL A 144 -13.04 0.66 -4.24
N GLU A 145 -13.60 1.87 -4.19
CA GLU A 145 -14.18 2.54 -5.36
C GLU A 145 -13.14 2.75 -6.46
N PHE A 146 -11.96 3.29 -6.12
CA PHE A 146 -10.88 3.48 -7.08
C PHE A 146 -10.50 2.16 -7.77
N ILE A 147 -10.34 1.09 -7.00
CA ILE A 147 -9.97 -0.21 -7.55
C ILE A 147 -11.08 -0.77 -8.45
N ARG A 148 -12.35 -0.64 -8.06
CA ARG A 148 -13.49 -1.09 -8.86
C ARG A 148 -13.58 -0.34 -10.20
N ILE A 149 -13.37 0.98 -10.19
CA ILE A 149 -13.28 1.79 -11.42
C ILE A 149 -12.16 1.24 -12.31
N LYS A 150 -10.95 1.06 -11.76
CA LYS A 150 -9.81 0.51 -12.51
C LYS A 150 -10.02 -0.91 -13.03
N MET A 151 -10.76 -1.75 -12.31
CA MET A 151 -11.17 -3.08 -12.79
C MET A 151 -12.09 -2.96 -14.00
N SER A 152 -13.06 -2.03 -13.97
CA SER A 152 -14.00 -1.82 -15.08
C SER A 152 -13.36 -1.25 -16.34
N GLU A 153 -12.33 -0.41 -16.20
CA GLU A 153 -11.56 0.15 -17.34
C GLU A 153 -10.71 -0.90 -18.08
N THR A 154 -10.50 -2.07 -17.47
CA THR A 154 -9.68 -3.15 -18.05
C THR A 154 -10.48 -4.23 -18.78
N ILE A 155 -11.81 -4.11 -18.81
CA ILE A 155 -12.75 -5.00 -19.53
C ILE A 155 -12.99 -4.42 -20.93
#